data_AF-A0AA37NXZ1-F1
#
_entry.id   AF-A0AA37NXZ1-F1
#
_cell.length_a   1.000
_cell.length_b   1.000
_cell.length_c   1.000
_cell.angle_alpha   90.00
_cell.angle_beta   90.00
_cell.angle_gamma   90.00
#
_symmetry.space_group_name_H-M   'P 1'
#
loop_
_entity.id
_entity.type
_entity.pdbx_description
1 polymer ?
#
loop_
_entity_poly.entity_id
_entity_poly.type
_entity_poly.pdbx_seq_one_letter_code
_entity_poly.pdbx_strand_id
1 'polypeptide(L)'
;MTMLYKVESGKNEEILYGITLAKAMPFPKRFLEVAEQVAVSLRQQRERNKQGSEARKMLNRRKLILNLHEHLRQVSHSEMDESSMRSYLTRLREEFILRMEAIENGGSERTVDDSETRPGDEDGVFDDDDVFDAVDVDSLWSI
;
A
#
# COMPACT_ATOMS: atom_id res chain seq x y z
N MET A 1 34.24 4.02 -13.73
CA MET A 1 33.46 3.43 -12.62
C MET A 1 34.31 2.37 -11.95
N THR A 2 34.39 2.37 -10.62
CA THR A 2 35.17 1.39 -9.83
C THR A 2 34.29 0.85 -8.72
N MET A 3 34.12 -0.47 -8.66
CA MET A 3 33.29 -1.14 -7.64
C MET A 3 34.10 -1.37 -6.37
N LEU A 4 33.54 -1.00 -5.22
CA LEU A 4 34.20 -1.15 -3.91
C LEU A 4 33.99 -2.54 -3.27
N TYR A 5 33.18 -3.41 -3.89
CA TYR A 5 32.86 -4.79 -3.47
C TYR A 5 32.63 -4.95 -1.95
N LYS A 6 32.04 -3.93 -1.32
CA LYS A 6 31.77 -3.88 0.10
C LYS A 6 30.27 -4.04 0.33
N VAL A 7 29.92 -4.89 1.28
CA VAL A 7 28.53 -5.05 1.73
C VAL A 7 28.30 -4.03 2.84
N GLU A 8 27.36 -3.13 2.64
CA GLU A 8 26.87 -2.21 3.66
C GLU A 8 25.43 -2.57 4.02
N SER A 9 25.08 -2.42 5.30
CA SER A 9 23.73 -2.67 5.78
C SER A 9 22.88 -1.44 5.55
N GLY A 10 21.85 -1.57 4.72
CA GLY A 10 20.95 -0.47 4.37
C GLY A 10 20.61 -0.43 2.89
N LYS A 11 19.71 0.48 2.53
CA LYS A 11 19.38 0.74 1.13
C LYS A 11 20.41 1.72 0.56
N ASN A 12 21.07 1.33 -0.52
CA ASN A 12 22.04 2.20 -1.19
C ASN A 12 21.37 3.50 -1.71
N GLU A 13 22.04 4.63 -1.49
CA GLU A 13 21.60 5.96 -1.93
C GLU A 13 21.75 6.17 -3.45
N GLU A 14 22.49 5.30 -4.13
CA GLU A 14 22.67 5.38 -5.57
C GLU A 14 21.45 4.83 -6.32
N ILE A 15 20.52 5.74 -6.57
CA ILE A 15 19.15 5.45 -7.03
C ILE A 15 19.07 5.02 -8.51
N LEU A 16 20.14 5.14 -9.30
CA LEU A 16 20.12 4.94 -10.76
C LEU A 16 21.36 4.21 -11.32
N TYR A 17 21.89 3.22 -10.59
CA TYR A 17 23.07 2.44 -11.00
C TYR A 17 23.00 1.86 -12.42
N GLY A 18 21.81 1.43 -12.87
CA GLY A 18 21.64 0.90 -14.22
C GLY A 18 21.89 1.93 -15.33
N ILE A 19 21.51 3.19 -15.11
CA ILE A 19 21.70 4.28 -16.08
C ILE A 19 23.14 4.77 -16.04
N THR A 20 23.74 4.86 -14.84
CA THR A 20 25.15 5.22 -14.70
C THR A 20 26.07 4.18 -15.32
N LEU A 21 25.68 2.89 -15.26
CA LEU A 21 26.34 1.80 -15.99
C LEU A 21 26.14 1.92 -17.50
N ALA A 22 24.91 2.20 -17.96
CA ALA A 22 24.63 2.39 -19.38
C ALA A 22 25.42 3.56 -19.99
N LYS A 23 25.69 4.62 -19.22
CA LYS A 23 26.55 5.75 -19.67
C LYS A 23 27.99 5.34 -19.97
N ALA A 24 28.49 4.22 -19.43
CA ALA A 24 29.82 3.68 -19.73
C ALA A 24 29.85 2.78 -20.98
N MET A 25 28.69 2.41 -21.52
CA MET A 25 28.53 1.59 -22.72
C MET A 25 28.34 2.47 -23.97
N PRO A 26 28.63 1.96 -25.18
CA PRO A 26 28.50 2.72 -26.42
C PRO A 26 27.03 2.83 -26.89
N PHE A 27 26.15 3.36 -26.06
CA PHE A 27 24.76 3.62 -26.43
C PHE A 27 24.60 4.99 -27.11
N PRO A 28 23.63 5.15 -28.04
CA PRO A 28 23.29 6.45 -28.61
C PRO A 28 22.86 7.45 -27.53
N LYS A 29 23.30 8.70 -27.62
CA LYS A 29 22.97 9.75 -26.63
C LYS A 29 21.46 9.94 -26.44
N ARG A 30 20.69 9.92 -27.54
CA ARG A 30 19.23 10.00 -27.51
C ARG A 30 18.58 8.86 -26.72
N PHE A 31 19.16 7.66 -26.74
CA PHE A 31 18.63 6.53 -25.98
C PHE A 31 18.84 6.74 -24.47
N LEU A 32 20.04 7.19 -24.08
CA LEU A 32 20.36 7.48 -22.68
C LEU A 32 19.48 8.60 -22.11
N GLU A 33 19.21 9.66 -22.89
CA GLU A 33 18.33 10.77 -22.49
C GLU A 33 16.90 10.31 -22.20
N VAL A 34 16.30 9.51 -23.10
CA VAL A 34 14.94 8.98 -22.90
C VAL A 34 14.89 8.03 -21.71
N ALA A 35 15.87 7.14 -21.57
CA ALA A 35 15.94 6.22 -20.44
C ALA A 35 16.06 6.95 -19.09
N GLU A 36 16.85 8.03 -19.04
CA GLU A 36 16.99 8.90 -17.87
C GLU A 36 15.66 9.58 -17.52
N GLN A 37 14.96 10.11 -18.53
CA GLN A 37 13.65 10.73 -18.33
C GLN A 37 12.61 9.76 -17.78
N VAL A 38 12.52 8.55 -18.34
CA VAL A 38 11.57 7.51 -17.91
C VAL A 38 11.88 7.02 -16.50
N ALA A 39 13.15 6.85 -16.15
CA ALA A 39 13.52 6.40 -14.81
C ALA A 39 13.18 7.44 -13.73
N VAL A 40 13.37 8.73 -14.05
CA VAL A 40 12.97 9.83 -13.16
C VAL A 40 11.46 9.89 -13.00
N SER A 41 10.69 9.77 -14.09
CA SER A 41 9.22 9.82 -14.02
C SER A 41 8.66 8.65 -13.20
N LEU A 42 9.14 7.43 -13.44
CA LEU A 42 8.70 6.23 -12.73
C LEU A 42 9.03 6.31 -11.24
N ARG A 43 10.19 6.88 -10.89
CA ARG A 43 10.55 7.14 -9.49
C ARG A 43 9.59 8.14 -8.85
N GLN A 44 9.32 9.26 -9.52
CA GLN A 44 8.41 10.27 -9.00
C GLN A 44 7.01 9.71 -8.80
N GLN A 45 6.54 8.86 -9.71
CA GLN A 45 5.28 8.15 -9.59
C GLN A 45 5.27 7.21 -8.37
N ARG A 46 6.29 6.37 -8.18
CA ARG A 46 6.39 5.51 -6.99
C ARG A 46 6.41 6.29 -5.69
N GLU A 47 7.14 7.40 -5.63
CA GLU A 47 7.21 8.24 -4.44
C GLU A 47 5.85 8.86 -4.11
N ARG A 48 5.13 9.36 -5.13
CA ARG A 48 3.77 9.88 -4.97
C ARG A 48 2.79 8.80 -4.53
N ASN A 49 2.88 7.60 -5.11
CA ASN A 49 2.03 6.47 -4.76
C ASN A 49 2.30 6.02 -3.31
N LYS A 50 3.57 5.97 -2.90
CA LYS A 50 3.94 5.63 -1.52
C LYS A 50 3.39 6.64 -0.52
N GLN A 51 3.56 7.94 -0.78
CA GLN A 51 3.02 8.99 0.07
C GLN A 51 1.48 8.95 0.11
N GLY A 52 0.83 8.66 -1.02
CA GLY A 52 -0.61 8.45 -1.11
C GLY A 52 -1.09 7.25 -0.29
N SER A 53 -0.36 6.12 -0.34
CA SER A 53 -0.67 4.91 0.42
C SER A 53 -0.53 5.12 1.92
N GLU A 54 0.56 5.77 2.38
CA GLU A 54 0.75 6.07 3.80
C GLU A 54 -0.32 7.04 4.33
N ALA A 55 -0.66 8.08 3.56
CA ALA A 55 -1.72 9.01 3.90
C ALA A 55 -3.09 8.30 3.99
N ARG A 56 -3.39 7.41 3.03
CA ARG A 56 -4.63 6.60 3.02
C ARG A 56 -4.70 5.65 4.22
N LYS A 57 -3.61 4.93 4.52
CA LYS A 57 -3.52 4.06 5.72
C LYS A 57 -3.80 4.86 7.00
N MET A 58 -3.23 6.07 7.12
CA MET A 58 -3.47 6.93 8.28
C MET A 58 -4.93 7.36 8.40
N LEU A 59 -5.58 7.74 7.29
CA LEU A 59 -6.99 8.12 7.29
C LEU A 59 -7.90 6.94 7.66
N ASN A 60 -7.66 5.76 7.09
CA ASN A 60 -8.42 4.55 7.37
C ASN A 60 -8.31 4.15 8.85
N ARG A 61 -7.09 4.23 9.43
CA ARG A 61 -6.88 4.01 10.86
C ARG A 61 -7.69 4.96 11.73
N ARG A 62 -7.69 6.26 11.41
CA ARG A 62 -8.46 7.26 12.17
C ARG A 62 -9.96 7.00 12.07
N LYS A 63 -10.46 6.65 10.88
CA LYS A 63 -11.87 6.30 10.66
C LYS A 63 -12.28 5.08 11.48
N LEU A 64 -11.45 4.03 11.50
CA LEU A 64 -11.74 2.81 12.25
C LEU A 64 -11.78 3.06 13.78
N ILE A 65 -10.88 3.90 14.31
CA ILE A 65 -10.90 4.30 15.72
C ILE A 65 -12.16 5.11 16.05
N LEU A 66 -12.58 6.02 15.15
CA LEU A 66 -13.78 6.82 15.36
C LEU A 66 -15.04 5.93 15.41
N ASN A 67 -15.15 4.99 14.48
CA ASN A 67 -16.26 4.04 14.44
C ASN A 67 -16.32 3.19 15.74
N LEU A 68 -15.16 2.70 16.21
CA LEU A 68 -15.08 1.98 17.49
C LEU A 68 -15.59 2.85 18.65
N HIS A 69 -15.18 4.12 18.69
CA HIS A 69 -15.62 5.05 19.73
C HIS A 69 -17.14 5.28 19.70
N GLU A 70 -17.72 5.43 18.52
CA GLU A 70 -19.17 5.57 18.34
C GLU A 70 -19.92 4.32 18.80
N HIS A 71 -19.46 3.13 18.41
CA HIS A 71 -20.07 1.86 18.84
C HIS A 71 -20.00 1.69 20.36
N LEU A 72 -18.88 2.02 20.99
CA LEU A 72 -18.75 1.98 22.45
C LEU A 72 -19.68 2.99 23.15
N ARG A 73 -19.84 4.19 22.56
CA ARG A 73 -20.78 5.20 23.07
C ARG A 73 -22.23 4.74 22.92
N GLN A 74 -22.57 4.07 21.82
CA GLN A 74 -23.91 3.53 21.60
C GLN A 74 -24.22 2.43 22.62
N VAL A 75 -23.27 1.52 22.88
CA VAL A 75 -23.43 0.47 23.89
C VAL A 75 -23.59 1.08 25.29
N SER A 76 -22.83 2.12 25.63
CA SER A 76 -22.94 2.75 26.96
C SER A 76 -24.27 3.50 27.19
N HIS A 77 -24.93 3.94 26.11
CA HIS A 77 -26.26 4.56 26.17
C HIS A 77 -27.39 3.52 26.01
N SER A 78 -27.08 2.26 25.71
CA SER A 78 -28.06 1.20 25.56
C SER A 78 -28.29 0.47 26.87
N GLU A 79 -29.56 0.21 27.20
CA GLU A 79 -29.94 -0.65 28.33
C GLU A 79 -29.88 -2.13 27.92
N MET A 80 -28.69 -2.63 27.60
CA MET A 80 -28.47 -4.05 27.28
C MET A 80 -28.15 -4.87 28.53
N ASP A 81 -28.57 -6.14 28.54
CA ASP A 81 -28.20 -7.09 29.58
C ASP A 81 -26.68 -7.33 29.62
N GLU A 82 -26.11 -7.50 30.83
CA GLU A 82 -24.66 -7.56 31.05
C GLU A 82 -24.00 -8.72 30.28
N SER A 83 -24.70 -9.85 30.14
CA SER A 83 -24.22 -11.02 29.40
C SER A 83 -24.11 -10.75 27.89
N SER A 84 -25.11 -10.05 27.35
CA SER A 84 -25.20 -9.70 25.92
C SER A 84 -24.22 -8.58 25.57
N MET A 85 -24.03 -7.62 26.47
CA MET A 85 -23.04 -6.55 26.34
C MET A 85 -21.62 -7.11 26.26
N ARG A 86 -21.25 -8.05 27.13
CA ARG A 86 -19.91 -8.68 27.10
C ARG A 86 -19.65 -9.45 25.81
N SER A 87 -20.64 -10.21 25.33
CA SER A 87 -20.52 -10.95 24.08
C SER A 87 -20.34 -10.02 22.88
N TYR A 88 -21.12 -8.93 22.83
CA TYR A 88 -21.02 -7.91 21.79
C TYR A 88 -19.65 -7.21 21.77
N LEU A 89 -19.15 -6.79 22.94
CA LEU A 89 -17.83 -6.15 23.05
C LEU A 89 -16.69 -7.07 22.63
N THR A 90 -16.81 -8.38 22.89
CA THR A 90 -15.80 -9.36 22.50
C THR A 90 -15.71 -9.46 20.97
N ARG A 91 -16.86 -9.56 20.29
CA ARG A 91 -16.94 -9.58 18.82
C ARG A 91 -16.43 -8.29 18.20
N LEU A 92 -16.83 -7.14 18.75
CA LEU A 92 -16.41 -5.82 18.27
C LEU A 92 -14.88 -5.65 18.34
N ARG A 93 -14.26 -6.16 19.41
CA ARG A 93 -12.80 -6.15 19.55
C ARG A 93 -12.12 -7.05 18.52
N GLU A 94 -12.62 -8.26 18.31
CA GLU A 94 -12.06 -9.19 17.32
C GLU A 94 -12.11 -8.61 15.90
N GLU A 95 -13.26 -8.04 15.53
CA GLU A 95 -13.44 -7.36 14.25
C GLU A 95 -12.52 -6.15 14.09
N PHE A 96 -12.33 -5.36 15.14
CA PHE A 96 -11.40 -4.24 15.13
C PHE A 96 -9.96 -4.68 14.89
N ILE A 97 -9.52 -5.77 15.53
CA ILE A 97 -8.17 -6.32 15.36
C ILE A 97 -7.96 -6.76 13.91
N LEU A 98 -8.91 -7.51 13.34
CA LEU A 98 -8.84 -7.98 11.96
C LEU A 98 -8.76 -6.81 10.95
N ARG A 99 -9.61 -5.79 11.10
CA ARG A 99 -9.62 -4.63 10.20
C ARG A 99 -8.37 -3.76 10.35
N MET A 100 -7.84 -3.61 11.57
CA MET A 100 -6.57 -2.89 11.80
C MET A 100 -5.40 -3.61 11.13
N GLU A 101 -5.32 -4.94 11.25
CA GLU A 101 -4.29 -5.75 10.63
C GLU A 101 -4.35 -5.69 9.10
N ALA A 102 -5.56 -5.73 8.52
CA ALA A 102 -5.77 -5.56 7.09
C ALA A 102 -5.25 -4.21 6.57
N ILE A 103 -5.54 -3.11 7.28
CA ILE A 103 -5.07 -1.76 6.93
C ILE A 103 -3.54 -1.65 7.03
N GLU A 104 -2.92 -2.24 8.05
CA GLU A 104 -1.45 -2.21 8.21
C GLU A 104 -0.74 -3.01 7.12
N ASN A 105 -1.24 -4.21 6.80
CA ASN A 105 -0.70 -5.07 5.75
C ASN A 105 -0.94 -4.57 4.32
N GLY A 106 -1.63 -3.44 4.15
CA GLY A 106 -1.87 -2.85 2.82
C GLY A 106 -2.95 -3.57 2.02
N GLY A 107 -3.74 -4.43 2.66
CA GLY A 107 -4.98 -4.91 2.09
C GLY A 107 -5.92 -3.72 1.93
N SER A 108 -6.03 -3.22 0.70
CA SER A 108 -7.10 -2.30 0.34
C SER A 108 -8.40 -3.06 0.55
N GLU A 109 -9.01 -2.93 1.73
CA GLU A 109 -10.42 -3.27 1.88
C GLU A 109 -11.17 -2.40 0.89
N ARG A 110 -11.55 -2.99 -0.23
CA ARG A 110 -12.53 -2.47 -1.17
C ARG A 110 -13.77 -2.24 -0.34
N THR A 111 -13.96 -1.01 0.13
CA THR A 111 -15.15 -0.64 0.87
C THR A 111 -16.30 -0.84 -0.09
N VAL A 112 -17.04 -1.93 0.10
CA VAL A 112 -18.39 -2.07 -0.43
C VAL A 112 -19.19 -1.01 0.32
N ASP A 113 -19.21 0.19 -0.24
CA ASP A 113 -20.09 1.26 0.19
C ASP A 113 -21.51 0.82 -0.19
N ASP A 114 -22.25 0.34 0.81
CA ASP A 114 -23.68 0.09 0.72
C ASP A 114 -24.42 1.44 0.74
N SER A 115 -24.18 2.25 -0.29
CA SER A 115 -25.01 3.39 -0.61
C SER A 115 -25.19 3.46 -2.14
N GLU A 116 -26.25 2.78 -2.60
CA GLU A 116 -26.96 2.93 -3.88
C GLU A 116 -26.37 3.99 -4.84
N THR A 117 -25.31 3.61 -5.57
CA THR A 117 -24.83 4.37 -6.72
C THR A 117 -25.66 3.95 -7.93
N ARG A 118 -26.40 4.91 -8.48
CA ARG A 118 -27.16 4.77 -9.73
C ARG A 118 -26.25 4.21 -10.85
N PRO A 119 -26.76 3.32 -11.72
CA PRO A 119 -25.93 2.64 -12.70
C PRO A 119 -25.65 3.58 -13.87
N GLY A 120 -24.38 3.90 -14.08
CA GLY A 120 -23.91 4.65 -15.23
C GLY A 120 -22.68 5.44 -14.87
N ASP A 121 -21.53 4.76 -14.82
CA ASP A 121 -20.20 5.26 -15.19
C ASP A 121 -19.21 4.09 -15.01
N GLU A 122 -19.13 3.24 -16.04
CA GLU A 122 -18.10 2.20 -16.17
C GLU A 122 -16.77 2.85 -16.56
N ASP A 123 -16.09 3.48 -15.62
CA ASP A 123 -14.64 3.68 -15.72
C ASP A 123 -13.97 2.62 -14.87
N GLY A 124 -13.75 1.46 -15.49
CA GLY A 124 -12.90 0.41 -14.96
C GLY A 124 -11.47 0.92 -14.84
N VAL A 125 -11.15 1.55 -13.71
CA VAL A 125 -9.78 1.72 -13.26
C VAL A 125 -9.26 0.32 -12.97
N PHE A 126 -8.68 -0.31 -13.99
CA PHE A 126 -7.70 -1.36 -13.77
C PHE A 126 -6.59 -0.73 -12.94
N ASP A 127 -6.64 -0.93 -11.62
CA ASP A 127 -5.48 -0.72 -10.76
C ASP A 127 -4.43 -1.73 -11.25
N ASP A 128 -3.50 -1.24 -12.07
CA ASP A 128 -2.30 -1.94 -12.55
C ASP A 128 -1.32 -2.24 -11.37
N ASP A 129 -1.77 -2.03 -10.13
CA ASP A 129 -1.02 -2.07 -8.88
C ASP A 129 -0.88 -3.50 -8.32
N ASP A 130 -1.59 -4.50 -8.84
CA ASP A 130 -1.47 -5.91 -8.40
C ASP A 130 -0.43 -6.73 -9.20
N VAL A 131 0.16 -6.19 -10.28
CA VAL A 131 0.99 -7.00 -11.20
C VAL A 131 2.44 -7.14 -10.75
N PHE A 132 2.98 -6.23 -9.93
CA PHE A 132 4.43 -6.20 -9.65
C PHE A 132 4.87 -6.35 -8.18
N ASP A 133 3.96 -6.49 -7.22
CA ASP A 133 4.33 -6.66 -5.80
C ASP A 133 4.42 -8.14 -5.35
N ALA A 134 4.24 -9.11 -6.26
CA ALA A 134 4.41 -10.54 -5.98
C ALA A 134 5.30 -11.24 -7.02
N VAL A 135 6.57 -10.83 -7.14
CA VAL A 135 7.60 -11.78 -7.61
C VAL A 135 8.15 -12.51 -6.40
N ASP A 136 7.57 -13.67 -6.11
CA ASP A 136 8.13 -14.62 -5.16
C ASP A 136 9.49 -15.11 -5.67
N VAL A 137 10.56 -14.52 -5.14
CA VAL A 137 11.95 -14.79 -5.57
C VAL A 137 12.34 -16.25 -5.32
N ASP A 138 11.64 -16.95 -4.42
CA ASP A 138 11.88 -18.37 -4.14
C ASP A 138 11.39 -19.30 -5.25
N SER A 139 10.46 -18.86 -6.10
CA SER A 139 10.00 -19.63 -7.27
C SER A 139 11.03 -19.67 -8.42
N LEU A 140 12.08 -18.85 -8.39
CA LEU A 140 13.12 -18.79 -9.44
C LEU A 140 14.26 -19.81 -9.27
N TRP A 141 14.35 -20.47 -8.12
CA TRP A 141 15.41 -21.45 -7.84
C TRP A 141 14.96 -22.91 -7.98
N SER A 142 13.74 -23.13 -8.48
CA SER A 142 13.16 -24.48 -8.59
C SER A 142 13.15 -25.05 -10.03
N ILE A 143 14.05 -24.58 -10.91
CA ILE A 143 14.37 -25.21 -12.20
C ILE A 143 15.76 -25.85 -12.14
#